data_AF-A0A179CZ16-F1
#
_entry.id   AF-A0A179CZ16-F1
#
_cell.length_a   1.000
_cell.length_b   1.000
_cell.length_c   1.000
_cell.angle_alpha   90.00
_cell.angle_beta   90.00
_cell.angle_gamma   90.00
#
_symmetry.space_group_name_H-M   'P 1'
#
loop_
_entity.id
_entity.type
_entity.pdbx_description
1 polymer ?
#
loop_
_entity_poly.entity_id
_entity_poly.type
_entity_poly.pdbx_seq_one_letter_code
_entity_poly.pdbx_strand_id
1 'polypeptide(L)'
;MSKVQISNDHKIIRHKTPARLSHWLLVICFFVTGLSGLAFFFPDFAWLTEILGTPQIARFIHPFTGIIMFVAFVNMVRIYWHHNIPEKNDWVWLKNIVEVLKGNEHAVSDNGKYNLGQKLLFWTLILAMFTLLTTGIIMWRQYFSHNFSIPVIRIAIFLHSFSAFMLFTGIMVHMYMAFWVKGSIRGMVEGWVTVRWAKKHHPRWYREEVLPELEKELKAQQDSIK
;
A
#
# COMPACT_ATOMS: atom_id res chain seq x y z
N MET A 1 -36.85 -3.70 -19.77
CA MET A 1 -35.37 -3.55 -19.78
C MET A 1 -34.77 -4.86 -19.29
N SER A 2 -34.16 -5.67 -20.15
CA SER A 2 -33.50 -6.90 -19.71
C SER A 2 -32.33 -6.50 -18.79
N LYS A 3 -32.36 -6.94 -17.54
CA LYS A 3 -31.23 -6.79 -16.63
C LYS A 3 -30.09 -7.62 -17.21
N VAL A 4 -29.06 -6.96 -17.73
CA VAL A 4 -27.86 -7.63 -18.25
C VAL A 4 -27.28 -8.49 -17.13
N GLN A 5 -27.26 -9.80 -17.31
CA GLN A 5 -26.80 -10.74 -16.28
C GLN A 5 -25.27 -10.81 -16.30
N ILE A 6 -24.61 -10.07 -15.40
CA ILE A 6 -23.15 -10.06 -15.29
C ILE A 6 -22.70 -11.29 -14.50
N SER A 7 -21.88 -12.14 -15.14
CA SER A 7 -21.29 -13.31 -14.49
C SER A 7 -20.39 -12.92 -13.32
N ASN A 8 -20.44 -13.70 -12.24
CA ASN A 8 -19.60 -13.50 -11.06
C ASN A 8 -18.10 -13.69 -11.34
N ASP A 9 -17.77 -14.40 -12.41
CA ASP A 9 -16.39 -14.69 -12.80
C ASP A 9 -15.87 -13.72 -13.87
N HIS A 10 -16.72 -12.76 -14.29
CA HIS A 10 -16.32 -11.66 -15.16
C HIS A 10 -15.18 -10.86 -14.50
N LYS A 11 -14.17 -10.53 -15.31
CA LYS A 11 -12.95 -9.84 -14.86
C LYS A 11 -13.13 -8.34 -14.97
N ILE A 12 -12.78 -7.61 -13.92
CA ILE A 12 -12.83 -6.15 -13.87
C ILE A 12 -11.44 -5.60 -13.54
N ILE A 13 -11.06 -4.48 -14.15
CA ILE A 13 -9.79 -3.84 -13.85
C ILE A 13 -9.88 -3.16 -12.48
N ARG A 14 -8.98 -3.56 -11.57
CA ARG A 14 -8.84 -2.98 -10.23
C ARG A 14 -7.70 -1.96 -10.18
N HIS A 15 -6.55 -2.31 -10.77
CA HIS A 15 -5.33 -1.52 -10.73
C HIS A 15 -4.74 -1.33 -12.13
N LYS A 16 -4.64 -0.08 -12.56
CA LYS A 16 -4.00 0.27 -13.84
C LYS A 16 -2.49 0.00 -13.80
N THR A 17 -1.88 -0.23 -14.97
CA THR A 17 -0.45 -0.58 -15.09
C THR A 17 0.52 0.38 -14.40
N PRO A 18 0.40 1.72 -14.53
CA PRO A 18 1.31 2.64 -13.83
C PRO A 18 1.26 2.46 -12.31
N ALA A 19 0.08 2.13 -11.79
CA ALA A 19 -0.09 1.90 -10.36
C ALA A 19 0.62 0.60 -9.91
N ARG A 20 0.52 -0.45 -10.74
CA ARG A 20 1.18 -1.74 -10.49
C ARG A 20 2.70 -1.64 -10.53
N LEU A 21 3.25 -0.98 -11.55
CA LEU A 21 4.70 -0.82 -11.68
C LEU A 21 5.28 -0.05 -10.50
N SER A 22 4.64 1.06 -10.09
CA SER A 22 5.09 1.82 -8.92
C SER A 22 5.04 1.00 -7.63
N HIS A 23 3.99 0.19 -7.44
CA HIS A 23 3.87 -0.68 -6.28
C HIS A 23 4.98 -1.73 -6.23
N TRP A 24 5.27 -2.43 -7.33
CA TRP A 24 6.32 -3.45 -7.33
C TRP A 24 7.72 -2.85 -7.20
N LEU A 25 7.95 -1.64 -7.75
CA LEU A 25 9.16 -0.87 -7.46
C LEU A 25 9.28 -0.56 -5.96
N LEU A 26 8.20 -0.09 -5.33
CA LEU A 26 8.17 0.13 -3.89
C LEU A 26 8.51 -1.12 -3.08
N VAL A 27 7.92 -2.26 -3.45
CA VAL A 27 8.18 -3.54 -2.78
C VAL A 27 9.66 -3.90 -2.86
N ILE A 28 10.27 -3.81 -4.05
CA ILE A 28 11.70 -4.10 -4.23
C ILE A 28 12.57 -3.16 -3.38
N CYS A 29 12.29 -1.85 -3.43
CA CYS A 29 13.04 -0.88 -2.63
C CYS A 29 12.84 -1.08 -1.13
N PHE A 30 11.63 -1.47 -0.69
CA PHE A 30 11.33 -1.80 0.70
C PHE A 30 12.11 -3.03 1.17
N PHE A 31 12.26 -4.07 0.35
CA PHE A 31 13.10 -5.21 0.72
C PHE A 31 14.56 -4.79 0.91
N VAL A 32 15.13 -3.97 0.02
CA VAL A 32 16.52 -3.50 0.16
C VAL A 32 16.69 -2.56 1.37
N THR A 33 15.88 -1.50 1.44
CA THR A 33 15.97 -0.45 2.48
C THR A 33 15.50 -0.96 3.84
N GLY A 34 14.40 -1.71 3.85
CA GLY A 34 13.79 -2.26 5.06
C GLY A 34 14.66 -3.33 5.72
N LEU A 35 15.23 -4.27 4.95
CA LEU A 35 16.12 -5.29 5.51
C LEU A 35 17.44 -4.70 5.99
N SER A 36 18.05 -3.77 5.24
CA SER A 36 19.25 -3.07 5.71
C SER A 36 18.96 -2.24 6.96
N GLY A 37 17.84 -1.52 7.01
CA GLY A 37 17.42 -0.77 8.20
C GLY A 37 17.17 -1.68 9.41
N LEU A 38 16.53 -2.84 9.22
CA LEU A 38 16.30 -3.83 10.26
C LEU A 38 17.63 -4.35 10.84
N ALA A 39 18.61 -4.63 9.96
CA ALA A 39 19.95 -5.07 10.35
C ALA A 39 20.71 -4.01 11.17
N PHE A 40 20.52 -2.72 10.87
CA PHE A 40 21.13 -1.63 11.62
C PHE A 40 20.45 -1.39 12.97
N PHE A 41 19.15 -1.70 13.07
CA PHE A 41 18.36 -1.48 14.28
C PHE A 41 18.53 -2.61 15.30
N PHE A 42 18.58 -3.87 14.83
CA PHE A 42 18.74 -5.05 15.66
C PHE A 42 20.02 -5.80 15.29
N PRO A 43 21.07 -5.76 16.14
CA PRO A 43 22.34 -6.44 15.87
C PRO A 43 22.23 -7.94 15.60
N ASP A 44 21.24 -8.63 16.19
CA ASP A 44 20.97 -10.05 15.94
C ASP A 44 20.61 -10.34 14.47
N PHE A 45 20.14 -9.33 13.74
CA PHE A 45 19.82 -9.40 12.32
C PHE A 45 20.92 -8.80 11.42
N ALA A 46 22.14 -8.56 11.94
CA ALA A 46 23.24 -7.96 11.16
C ALA A 46 23.59 -8.75 9.88
N TRP A 47 23.40 -10.07 9.89
CA TRP A 47 23.60 -10.95 8.74
C TRP A 47 22.75 -10.57 7.51
N LEU A 48 21.63 -9.86 7.70
CA LEU A 48 20.81 -9.37 6.58
C LEU A 48 21.57 -8.42 5.66
N THR A 49 22.63 -7.76 6.15
CA THR A 49 23.47 -6.89 5.32
C THR A 49 24.29 -7.66 4.28
N GLU A 50 24.55 -8.95 4.51
CA GLU A 50 25.30 -9.81 3.59
C GLU A 50 24.50 -10.14 2.33
N ILE A 51 23.16 -10.07 2.39
CA ILE A 51 22.28 -10.19 1.21
C ILE A 51 22.62 -9.10 0.18
N LEU A 52 23.09 -7.94 0.65
CA LEU A 52 23.49 -6.79 -0.17
C LEU A 52 25.00 -6.79 -0.48
N GLY A 53 25.71 -7.88 -0.16
CA GLY A 53 27.14 -8.04 -0.32
C GLY A 53 27.89 -7.82 0.99
N THR A 54 27.97 -6.57 1.46
CA THR A 54 28.69 -6.22 2.70
C THR A 54 27.96 -5.16 3.52
N PRO A 55 28.22 -5.06 4.83
CA PRO A 55 27.69 -3.98 5.66
C PRO A 55 27.99 -2.57 5.12
N GLN A 56 29.16 -2.40 4.48
CA GLN A 56 29.58 -1.13 3.88
C GLN A 56 28.71 -0.78 2.67
N ILE A 57 28.41 -1.75 1.81
CA ILE A 57 27.50 -1.59 0.66
C ILE A 57 26.09 -1.32 1.16
N ALA A 58 25.59 -2.10 2.13
CA ALA A 58 24.25 -1.92 2.70
C ALA A 58 24.04 -0.48 3.21
N ARG A 59 25.00 0.04 3.99
CA ARG A 59 24.98 1.42 4.49
C ARG A 59 25.01 2.46 3.35
N PHE A 60 25.75 2.19 2.28
CA PHE A 60 25.83 3.08 1.13
C PHE A 60 24.51 3.12 0.35
N ILE A 61 23.91 1.96 0.04
CA ILE A 61 22.71 1.88 -0.83
C ILE A 61 21.40 2.21 -0.12
N HIS A 62 21.33 2.01 1.21
CA HIS A 62 20.12 2.25 2.01
C HIS A 62 19.47 3.62 1.76
N PRO A 63 20.18 4.77 1.88
CA PRO A 63 19.55 6.07 1.68
C PRO A 63 19.13 6.32 0.21
N PHE A 64 19.87 5.81 -0.77
CA PHE A 64 19.50 5.96 -2.19
C PHE A 64 18.24 5.16 -2.54
N THR A 65 18.18 3.90 -2.08
CA THR A 65 16.99 3.06 -2.26
C THR A 65 15.79 3.61 -1.49
N GLY A 66 16.01 4.24 -0.33
CA GLY A 66 15.01 5.02 0.39
C GLY A 66 14.44 6.21 -0.41
N ILE A 67 15.28 6.95 -1.14
CA ILE A 67 14.80 8.03 -2.04
C ILE A 67 13.95 7.46 -3.19
N ILE A 68 14.42 6.40 -3.85
CA ILE A 68 13.67 5.77 -4.95
C ILE A 68 12.32 5.26 -4.42
N MET A 69 12.31 4.66 -3.23
CA MET A 69 11.09 4.25 -2.54
C MET A 69 10.16 5.45 -2.32
N PHE A 70 10.68 6.58 -1.82
CA PHE A 70 9.86 7.78 -1.62
C PHE A 70 9.25 8.32 -2.92
N VAL A 71 10.02 8.39 -4.01
CA VAL A 71 9.52 8.84 -5.31
C VAL A 71 8.42 7.92 -5.85
N ALA A 72 8.63 6.59 -5.77
CA ALA A 72 7.62 5.61 -6.17
C ALA A 72 6.37 5.69 -5.28
N PHE A 73 6.51 6.06 -4.00
CA PHE A 73 5.42 6.26 -3.05
C PHE A 73 4.60 7.51 -3.38
N VAL A 74 5.24 8.64 -3.72
CA VAL A 74 4.55 9.86 -4.15
C VAL A 74 3.64 9.59 -5.35
N ASN A 75 4.09 8.77 -6.31
CA ASN A 75 3.25 8.36 -7.44
C ASN A 75 2.03 7.53 -6.98
N MET A 76 2.18 6.63 -6.00
CA MET A 76 1.05 5.91 -5.39
C MET A 76 0.07 6.83 -4.69
N VAL A 77 0.59 7.79 -3.91
CA VAL A 77 -0.22 8.82 -3.24
C VAL A 77 -1.04 9.57 -4.29
N ARG A 78 -0.43 10.07 -5.36
CA ARG A 78 -1.15 10.77 -6.44
C ARG A 78 -2.28 9.94 -7.04
N ILE A 79 -2.06 8.64 -7.26
CA ILE A 79 -3.05 7.75 -7.89
C ILE A 79 -4.20 7.41 -6.94
N TYR A 80 -3.91 7.19 -5.65
CA TYR A 80 -4.87 6.64 -4.70
C TYR A 80 -5.42 7.63 -3.67
N TRP A 81 -4.90 8.86 -3.61
CA TRP A 81 -5.28 9.90 -2.64
C TRP A 81 -6.78 10.02 -2.41
N HIS A 82 -7.52 10.33 -3.49
CA HIS A 82 -8.95 10.61 -3.43
C HIS A 82 -9.78 9.42 -2.93
N HIS A 83 -9.29 8.20 -3.13
CA HIS A 83 -9.99 6.98 -2.72
C HIS A 83 -9.72 6.59 -1.26
N ASN A 84 -8.79 7.28 -0.58
CA ASN A 84 -8.36 6.96 0.78
C ASN A 84 -8.77 8.00 1.82
N ILE A 85 -9.62 8.96 1.46
CA ILE A 85 -10.17 9.93 2.40
C ILE A 85 -11.13 9.19 3.35
N PRO A 86 -10.95 9.34 4.69
CA PRO A 86 -11.88 8.76 5.66
C PRO A 86 -13.29 9.36 5.49
N GLU A 87 -14.29 8.51 5.53
CA GLU A 87 -15.70 8.88 5.37
C GLU A 87 -16.51 8.48 6.61
N LYS A 88 -17.71 9.05 6.75
CA LYS A 88 -18.59 8.72 7.88
C LYS A 88 -18.91 7.23 7.98
N ASN A 89 -19.00 6.53 6.86
CA ASN A 89 -19.30 5.09 6.83
C ASN A 89 -18.14 4.22 7.38
N ASP A 90 -16.91 4.73 7.38
CA ASP A 90 -15.75 4.00 7.89
C ASP A 90 -15.85 3.72 9.39
N TRP A 91 -16.59 4.54 10.14
CA TRP A 91 -16.85 4.31 11.56
C TRP A 91 -17.58 2.99 11.83
N VAL A 92 -18.41 2.53 10.90
CA VAL A 92 -19.11 1.25 11.01
C VAL A 92 -18.12 0.10 10.91
N TRP A 93 -17.14 0.21 10.01
CA TRP A 93 -16.04 -0.77 9.91
C TRP A 93 -15.24 -0.83 11.21
N LEU A 94 -14.90 0.33 11.80
CA LEU A 94 -14.13 0.40 13.04
C LEU A 94 -14.85 -0.27 14.21
N LYS A 95 -16.14 0.02 14.39
CA LYS A 95 -16.95 -0.57 15.48
C LYS A 95 -17.08 -2.08 15.37
N ASN A 96 -16.98 -2.64 14.18
CA ASN A 96 -17.18 -4.06 13.90
C ASN A 96 -15.88 -4.79 13.51
N ILE A 97 -14.71 -4.28 13.94
CA ILE A 97 -13.41 -4.83 13.55
C ILE A 97 -13.25 -6.33 13.87
N VAL A 98 -13.86 -6.81 14.94
CA VAL A 98 -13.82 -8.24 15.32
C VAL A 98 -14.49 -9.10 14.25
N GLU A 99 -15.64 -8.68 13.73
CA GLU A 99 -16.34 -9.40 12.66
C GLU A 99 -15.61 -9.29 11.33
N VAL A 100 -14.97 -8.14 11.07
CA VAL A 100 -14.08 -7.99 9.91
C VAL A 100 -12.94 -9.00 9.97
N LEU A 101 -12.25 -9.13 11.11
CA LEU A 101 -11.13 -10.06 11.27
C LEU A 101 -11.56 -11.54 11.21
N LYS A 102 -12.83 -11.85 11.50
CA LYS A 102 -13.41 -13.18 11.26
C LYS A 102 -13.75 -13.46 9.78
N GLY A 103 -13.64 -12.47 8.90
CA GLY A 103 -13.98 -12.58 7.47
C GLY A 103 -15.43 -12.22 7.13
N ASN A 104 -16.19 -11.69 8.09
CA ASN A 104 -17.60 -11.30 7.93
C ASN A 104 -17.76 -9.82 7.52
N GLU A 105 -16.72 -9.19 6.98
CA GLU A 105 -16.72 -7.75 6.67
C GLU A 105 -17.87 -7.31 5.76
N HIS A 106 -18.29 -8.17 4.84
CA HIS A 106 -19.38 -7.97 3.89
C HIS A 106 -20.77 -7.87 4.55
N ALA A 107 -20.93 -8.44 5.75
CA ALA A 107 -22.18 -8.39 6.51
C ALA A 107 -22.27 -7.15 7.40
N VAL A 108 -21.13 -6.55 7.76
CA VAL A 108 -21.05 -5.50 8.79
C VAL A 108 -20.62 -4.14 8.25
N SER A 109 -20.07 -4.07 7.03
CA SER A 109 -19.54 -2.82 6.47
C SER A 109 -19.80 -2.68 4.98
N ASP A 110 -20.27 -1.51 4.56
CA ASP A 110 -20.49 -1.19 3.15
C ASP A 110 -19.23 -0.53 2.56
N ASN A 111 -18.20 -1.34 2.31
CA ASN A 111 -16.89 -0.83 1.91
C ASN A 111 -16.91 -0.22 0.51
N GLY A 112 -16.37 1.01 0.42
CA GLY A 112 -16.04 1.68 -0.84
C GLY A 112 -14.81 1.07 -1.51
N LYS A 113 -14.13 1.89 -2.31
CA LYS A 113 -12.97 1.42 -3.08
C LYS A 113 -11.85 0.89 -2.20
N TYR A 114 -11.64 1.46 -1.04
CA TYR A 114 -10.78 0.91 0.00
C TYR A 114 -11.54 0.94 1.32
N ASN A 115 -11.35 -0.08 2.16
CA ASN A 115 -11.93 -0.14 3.50
C ASN A 115 -11.11 0.71 4.50
N LEU A 116 -11.65 0.96 5.69
CA LEU A 116 -10.97 1.80 6.69
C LEU A 116 -9.57 1.29 7.05
N GLY A 117 -9.36 -0.02 7.21
CA GLY A 117 -8.03 -0.56 7.50
C GLY A 117 -6.99 -0.22 6.42
N GLN A 118 -7.38 -0.28 5.15
CA GLN A 118 -6.54 0.14 4.02
C GLN A 118 -6.27 1.65 4.04
N LYS A 119 -7.28 2.47 4.37
CA LYS A 119 -7.12 3.93 4.50
C LYS A 119 -6.18 4.30 5.66
N LEU A 120 -6.32 3.66 6.82
CA LEU A 120 -5.44 3.89 7.97
C LEU A 120 -3.99 3.54 7.63
N LEU A 121 -3.77 2.42 6.93
CA LEU A 121 -2.44 2.08 6.43
C LEU A 121 -1.91 3.15 5.46
N PHE A 122 -2.73 3.61 4.50
CA PHE A 122 -2.34 4.65 3.55
C PHE A 122 -1.84 5.93 4.25
N TRP A 123 -2.59 6.44 5.23
CA TRP A 123 -2.21 7.63 5.99
C TRP A 123 -1.00 7.41 6.90
N THR A 124 -0.90 6.23 7.52
CA THR A 124 0.28 5.84 8.32
C THR A 124 1.53 5.83 7.45
N LEU A 125 1.46 5.27 6.24
CA LEU A 125 2.56 5.24 5.30
C LEU A 125 2.94 6.63 4.81
N ILE A 126 1.98 7.55 4.60
CA ILE A 126 2.30 8.95 4.27
C ILE A 126 3.14 9.58 5.38
N LEU A 127 2.65 9.56 6.62
CA LEU A 127 3.35 10.17 7.74
C LEU A 127 4.75 9.57 7.93
N ALA A 128 4.85 8.23 7.87
CA ALA A 128 6.11 7.52 8.01
C ALA A 128 7.09 7.87 6.88
N MET A 129 6.66 7.84 5.62
CA MET A 129 7.54 8.10 4.47
C MET A 129 8.08 9.53 4.45
N PHE A 130 7.27 10.54 4.78
CA PHE A 130 7.74 11.92 4.90
C PHE A 130 8.71 12.09 6.08
N THR A 131 8.42 11.46 7.22
CA THR A 131 9.31 11.49 8.39
C THR A 131 10.64 10.82 8.08
N LEU A 132 10.61 9.63 7.46
CA LEU A 132 11.79 8.87 7.06
C LEU A 132 12.66 9.63 6.05
N LEU A 133 12.08 10.25 5.03
CA LEU A 133 12.83 11.06 4.07
C LEU A 133 13.53 12.23 4.77
N THR A 134 12.75 13.00 5.54
CA THR A 134 13.26 14.23 6.18
C THR A 134 14.37 13.91 7.17
N THR A 135 14.13 12.95 8.06
CA THR A 135 15.11 12.52 9.07
C THR A 135 16.30 11.80 8.45
N GLY A 136 16.07 11.01 7.40
CA GLY A 136 17.11 10.32 6.63
C GLY A 136 18.09 11.29 5.99
N ILE A 137 17.59 12.38 5.38
CA ILE A 137 18.42 13.47 4.86
C ILE A 137 19.22 14.11 6.01
N ILE A 138 18.59 14.46 7.13
CA ILE A 138 19.27 15.09 8.28
C ILE A 138 20.43 14.23 8.80
N MET A 139 20.24 12.91 8.93
CA MET A 139 21.27 12.02 9.47
C MET A 139 22.26 11.49 8.42
N TRP A 140 22.11 11.87 7.14
CA TRP A 140 22.96 11.36 6.07
C TRP A 140 24.37 11.93 6.14
N ARG A 141 25.28 11.14 6.71
CA ARG A 141 26.65 11.56 7.04
C ARG A 141 27.47 12.10 5.86
N GLN A 142 27.40 11.43 4.72
CA GLN A 142 28.25 11.75 3.57
C GLN A 142 27.95 13.13 2.97
N TYR A 143 26.69 13.56 2.97
CA TYR A 143 26.26 14.71 2.17
C TYR A 143 25.60 15.84 2.98
N PHE A 144 24.89 15.53 4.06
CA PHE A 144 23.96 16.51 4.65
C PHE A 144 24.13 16.71 6.15
N SER A 145 24.57 15.69 6.91
CA SER A 145 24.51 15.75 8.38
C SER A 145 25.38 16.84 9.00
N HIS A 146 26.45 17.27 8.32
CA HIS A 146 27.34 18.33 8.80
C HIS A 146 26.65 19.71 8.87
N ASN A 147 25.50 19.88 8.19
CA ASN A 147 24.70 21.11 8.21
C ASN A 147 23.76 21.19 9.43
N PHE A 148 23.72 20.15 10.26
CA PHE A 148 22.79 20.06 11.40
C PHE A 148 23.55 19.90 12.71
N SER A 149 23.00 20.47 13.78
CA SER A 149 23.58 20.32 15.11
C SER A 149 23.41 18.88 15.65
N ILE A 150 24.31 18.46 16.55
CA ILE A 150 24.27 17.12 17.15
C ILE A 150 22.90 16.81 17.80
N PRO A 151 22.25 17.72 18.55
CA PRO A 151 20.90 17.46 19.09
C PRO A 151 19.86 17.16 18.00
N VAL A 152 19.89 17.89 16.89
CA VAL A 152 18.96 17.68 15.76
C VAL A 152 19.18 16.32 15.12
N ILE A 153 20.44 15.92 14.91
CA ILE A 153 20.78 14.59 14.37
C ILE A 153 20.27 13.47 15.30
N ARG A 154 20.40 13.63 16.62
CA ARG A 154 19.91 12.63 17.59
C ARG A 154 18.40 12.47 17.54
N ILE A 155 17.66 13.57 17.46
CA ILE A 155 16.20 13.56 17.29
C ILE A 155 15.82 12.90 15.96
N ALA A 156 16.55 13.23 14.88
CA ALA A 156 16.32 12.62 13.58
C ALA A 156 16.51 11.11 13.61
N ILE A 157 17.58 10.60 14.24
CA ILE A 157 17.80 9.16 14.40
C ILE A 157 16.61 8.50 15.12
N PHE A 158 16.17 9.07 16.24
CA PHE A 158 15.03 8.53 16.99
C PHE A 158 13.74 8.48 16.14
N LEU A 159 13.38 9.60 15.50
CA LEU A 159 12.18 9.69 14.67
C LEU A 159 12.26 8.78 13.44
N HIS A 160 13.45 8.65 12.84
CA HIS A 160 13.69 7.75 11.71
C HIS A 160 13.45 6.31 12.13
N SER A 161 14.07 5.86 13.22
CA SER A 161 13.93 4.50 13.74
C SER A 161 12.49 4.18 14.15
N PHE A 162 11.81 5.09 14.85
CA PHE A 162 10.41 4.90 15.24
C PHE A 162 9.50 4.81 14.02
N SER A 163 9.68 5.70 13.04
CA SER A 163 8.89 5.69 11.80
C SER A 163 9.17 4.44 10.97
N ALA A 164 10.42 3.98 10.93
CA ALA A 164 10.81 2.75 10.23
C ALA A 164 10.15 1.53 10.87
N PHE A 165 10.12 1.45 12.20
CA PHE A 165 9.41 0.39 12.93
C PHE A 165 7.91 0.38 12.60
N MET A 166 7.24 1.54 12.69
CA MET A 166 5.81 1.65 12.37
C MET A 166 5.51 1.29 10.92
N LEU A 167 6.34 1.73 9.98
CA LEU A 167 6.23 1.38 8.56
C LEU A 167 6.41 -0.12 8.37
N PHE A 168 7.47 -0.71 8.93
CA PHE A 168 7.76 -2.14 8.79
C PHE A 168 6.61 -3.00 9.31
N THR A 169 6.12 -2.73 10.52
CA THR A 169 4.95 -3.42 11.10
C THR A 169 3.70 -3.25 10.24
N GLY A 170 3.44 -2.03 9.76
CA GLY A 170 2.31 -1.76 8.86
C GLY A 170 2.39 -2.55 7.54
N ILE A 171 3.58 -2.68 6.96
CA ILE A 171 3.80 -3.49 5.75
C ILE A 171 3.65 -4.99 6.04
N MET A 172 4.07 -5.49 7.20
CA MET A 172 3.82 -6.89 7.57
C MET A 172 2.31 -7.20 7.65
N VAL A 173 1.53 -6.32 8.28
CA VAL A 173 0.06 -6.43 8.31
C VAL A 173 -0.51 -6.32 6.90
N HIS A 174 -0.03 -5.39 6.09
CA HIS A 174 -0.46 -5.23 4.70
C HIS A 174 -0.26 -6.51 3.87
N MET A 175 0.93 -7.11 3.94
CA MET A 175 1.27 -8.35 3.25
C MET A 175 0.39 -9.50 3.72
N TYR A 176 0.19 -9.63 5.04
CA TYR A 176 -0.70 -10.63 5.61
C TYR A 176 -2.14 -10.48 5.10
N MET A 177 -2.70 -9.27 5.11
CA MET A 177 -4.06 -9.00 4.64
C MET A 177 -4.20 -9.25 3.12
N ALA A 178 -3.18 -8.89 2.33
CA ALA A 178 -3.16 -9.17 0.89
C ALA A 178 -3.17 -10.68 0.60
N PHE A 179 -2.49 -11.48 1.43
CA PHE A 179 -2.48 -12.94 1.33
C PHE A 179 -3.78 -13.58 1.84
N TRP A 180 -4.36 -13.03 2.92
CA TRP A 180 -5.58 -13.52 3.54
C TRP A 180 -6.82 -13.30 2.65
N VAL A 181 -6.97 -12.09 2.10
CA VAL A 181 -8.05 -11.74 1.17
C VAL A 181 -7.72 -12.26 -0.23
N LYS A 182 -8.12 -13.52 -0.50
CA LYS A 182 -7.80 -14.23 -1.75
C LYS A 182 -8.24 -13.45 -2.99
N GLY A 183 -7.34 -13.37 -3.97
CA GLY A 183 -7.52 -12.60 -5.20
C GLY A 183 -6.89 -11.21 -5.16
N SER A 184 -6.53 -10.67 -3.99
CA SER A 184 -5.93 -9.33 -3.87
C SER A 184 -4.53 -9.26 -4.50
N ILE A 185 -3.67 -10.25 -4.24
CA ILE A 185 -2.34 -10.33 -4.86
C ILE A 185 -2.45 -10.37 -6.39
N ARG A 186 -3.38 -11.18 -6.93
CA ARG A 186 -3.65 -11.21 -8.38
C ARG A 186 -4.11 -9.86 -8.90
N GLY A 187 -4.96 -9.15 -8.16
CA GLY A 187 -5.34 -7.78 -8.48
C GLY A 187 -4.13 -6.86 -8.63
N MET A 188 -3.11 -6.99 -7.78
CA MET A 188 -1.91 -6.16 -7.81
C MET A 188 -0.87 -6.60 -8.85
N VAL A 189 -0.76 -7.90 -9.13
CA VAL A 189 0.13 -8.46 -10.16
C VAL A 189 -0.45 -8.26 -11.56
N GLU A 190 -1.66 -8.76 -11.79
CA GLU A 190 -2.29 -8.83 -13.12
C GLU A 190 -3.21 -7.63 -13.41
N GLY A 191 -3.63 -6.88 -12.39
CA GLY A 191 -4.43 -5.66 -12.55
C GLY A 191 -5.94 -5.87 -12.45
N TRP A 192 -6.42 -7.10 -12.39
CA TRP A 192 -7.85 -7.42 -12.42
C TRP A 192 -8.32 -8.30 -11.26
N VAL A 193 -9.60 -8.16 -10.92
CA VAL A 193 -10.31 -8.96 -9.91
C VAL A 193 -11.62 -9.50 -10.51
N THR A 194 -12.27 -10.45 -9.85
CA THR A 194 -13.58 -10.94 -10.31
C THR A 194 -14.71 -10.07 -9.75
N VAL A 195 -15.84 -10.02 -10.44
CA VAL A 195 -17.08 -9.39 -9.96
C VAL A 195 -17.47 -9.95 -8.58
N ARG A 196 -17.32 -11.26 -8.35
CA ARG A 196 -17.56 -11.88 -7.03
C ARG A 196 -16.70 -11.26 -5.92
N TRP A 197 -15.41 -11.06 -6.21
CA TRP A 197 -14.49 -10.46 -5.25
C TRP A 197 -14.90 -9.02 -4.92
N ALA A 198 -15.27 -8.25 -5.94
CA ALA A 198 -15.73 -6.87 -5.77
C ALA A 198 -17.00 -6.80 -4.92
N LYS A 199 -18.00 -7.62 -5.23
CA LYS A 199 -19.26 -7.70 -4.46
C LYS A 199 -19.03 -8.07 -2.99
N LYS A 200 -18.09 -9.00 -2.71
CA LYS A 200 -17.82 -9.47 -1.35
C LYS A 200 -17.00 -8.45 -0.54
N HIS A 201 -15.87 -7.99 -1.06
CA HIS A 201 -14.91 -7.21 -0.27
C HIS A 201 -15.13 -5.70 -0.38
N HIS A 202 -15.73 -5.25 -1.49
CA HIS A 202 -15.92 -3.83 -1.82
C HIS A 202 -17.31 -3.57 -2.42
N PRO A 203 -18.39 -3.88 -1.68
CA PRO A 203 -19.76 -3.88 -2.22
C PRO A 203 -20.19 -2.50 -2.73
N ARG A 204 -19.83 -1.42 -2.04
CA ARG A 204 -20.20 -0.06 -2.44
C ARG A 204 -19.45 0.37 -3.71
N TRP A 205 -18.14 0.08 -3.77
CA TRP A 205 -17.34 0.30 -4.99
C TRP A 205 -17.92 -0.43 -6.20
N TYR A 206 -18.35 -1.68 -6.01
CA TYR A 206 -18.98 -2.43 -7.10
C TYR A 206 -20.26 -1.76 -7.59
N ARG A 207 -21.15 -1.33 -6.68
CA ARG A 207 -22.43 -0.71 -7.05
C ARG A 207 -22.28 0.67 -7.68
N GLU A 208 -21.34 1.48 -7.19
CA GLU A 208 -21.22 2.89 -7.57
C GLU A 208 -20.30 3.14 -8.77
N GLU A 209 -19.18 2.40 -8.87
CA GLU A 209 -18.19 2.61 -9.94
C GLU A 209 -18.27 1.49 -10.98
N VAL A 210 -18.20 0.23 -10.55
CA VAL A 210 -17.99 -0.91 -11.46
C VAL A 210 -19.24 -1.27 -12.26
N LEU A 211 -20.38 -1.39 -11.60
CA LEU A 211 -21.62 -1.82 -12.23
C LEU A 211 -22.07 -0.86 -13.35
N PRO A 212 -22.08 0.48 -13.15
CA PRO A 212 -22.42 1.40 -14.23
C PRO A 212 -21.47 1.36 -15.42
N GLU A 213 -20.16 1.15 -15.19
CA GLU A 213 -19.18 1.00 -16.27
C GLU A 213 -19.42 -0.30 -17.06
N LEU A 214 -19.60 -1.42 -16.37
CA LEU A 214 -19.89 -2.71 -17.01
C LEU A 214 -21.18 -2.69 -17.82
N GLU A 215 -22.24 -2.06 -17.31
CA GLU A 215 -23.50 -1.93 -18.04
C GLU A 215 -23.34 -1.10 -19.32
N LYS A 216 -22.48 -0.08 -19.31
CA LYS A 216 -22.17 0.72 -20.51
C LYS A 216 -21.37 -0.10 -21.52
N GLU A 217 -20.34 -0.83 -21.08
CA GLU A 217 -19.51 -1.67 -21.94
C GLU A 217 -20.33 -2.79 -22.61
N LEU A 218 -21.21 -3.46 -21.85
CA LEU A 218 -22.04 -4.54 -22.37
C LEU A 218 -23.11 -4.04 -23.34
N LYS A 219 -23.69 -2.84 -23.10
CA LYS A 219 -24.59 -2.20 -24.07
C LYS A 219 -23.86 -1.86 -25.36
N ALA A 220 -22.68 -1.25 -25.26
CA ALA A 220 -21.87 -0.90 -26.44
C ALA A 220 -21.48 -2.16 -27.27
N GLN A 221 -21.16 -3.28 -26.61
CA GLN A 221 -20.92 -4.55 -27.29
C GLN A 221 -22.17 -5.10 -27.98
N GLN A 222 -23.34 -5.06 -27.32
CA GLN A 222 -24.60 -5.50 -27.90
C GLN A 222 -25.00 -4.67 -29.12
N ASP A 223 -24.78 -3.36 -29.07
CA ASP A 223 -25.09 -2.45 -30.18
C ASP A 223 -24.11 -2.59 -31.34
N SER A 224 -22.85 -2.99 -31.10
CA SER A 224 -21.85 -3.25 -32.15
C SER A 224 -22.07 -4.55 -32.94
N ILE A 225 -22.86 -5.48 -32.39
CA ILE A 225 -23.15 -6.79 -32.99
C ILE A 225 -24.45 -6.75 -33.83
N LYS A 226 -25.27 -5.70 -33.67
CA LYS A 226 -26.48 -5.45 -34.45
C LYS A 226 -26.19 -4.59 -35.68
#